data_AF-A0A3M1H8R8-F1
#
_entry.id   AF-A0A3M1H8R8-F1
#
_cell.length_a   1.000
_cell.length_b   1.000
_cell.length_c   1.000
_cell.angle_alpha   90.00
_cell.angle_beta   90.00
_cell.angle_gamma   90.00
#
_symmetry.space_group_name_H-M   'P 1'
#
loop_
_entity.id
_entity.type
_entity.pdbx_description
1 polymer ?
#
loop_
_entity_poly.entity_id
_entity_poly.type
_entity_poly.pdbx_seq_one_letter_code
_entity_poly.pdbx_strand_id
1 'polypeptide(L)'
;MGSKYKDMDKSTVILYYKRPEIQEAIASFAQNKEVVGSFGGKGYAKRPDILQFPSDVFSQVQRGITSFHMSEETWLNPLLLEPGMKRADQDDLRIGWDLILDIDSKLFDCSQFAADLIVQALRYHAITSVTVKFSGNHGFHIAVPFEAFPQIVDGTPTKNLFPEGPKKIAEYLNDMIKEHLKKKILEKYSVAQLCNLLQLKKEDVELRGEFNPFSIVDIDTILISSRHLFRMPYSLNEKSGLVSIPVDPSKILSFNREDARPENVRVEVPFLNRSQAKFDEAKKLFIAAFDFVAPQQTILVESSEKTSSVDFEQLQNKVPEELFPPCIKTILRGIPDGKKRALFILVNFLRSCGWTYEDIEERLLEWNTLNPEPLREVQLKGHIRYHRQSKKAVLPPNCDNKAYYKDLGFCTPDNFCSRIKNPATYARKKSFLIEQHASKQKKNQKKDLKKEQKQQGSSDQQDHSSLSTKIQESQEVTHESKTKTKTNESQ
;
A
#
# COMPACT_ATOMS: atom_id res chain seq x y z
N MET A 1 -5.47 12.04 15.73
CA MET A 1 -5.25 13.49 15.95
C MET A 1 -3.74 13.75 15.98
N GLY A 2 -3.21 14.52 15.03
CA GLY A 2 -1.79 14.85 15.01
C GLY A 2 -1.45 15.79 16.18
N SER A 3 -0.55 15.36 17.05
CA SER A 3 0.05 16.23 18.06
C SER A 3 0.63 17.47 17.36
N LYS A 4 0.18 18.66 17.76
CA LYS A 4 0.73 19.94 17.28
C LYS A 4 2.22 19.96 17.66
N TYR A 5 3.08 20.35 16.73
CA TYR A 5 4.49 20.61 17.01
C TYR A 5 4.57 21.58 18.21
N LYS A 6 5.41 21.27 19.20
CA LYS A 6 5.76 22.27 20.20
C LYS A 6 6.56 23.33 19.46
N ASP A 7 6.17 24.59 19.63
CA ASP A 7 7.06 25.70 19.27
C ASP A 7 8.25 25.60 20.23
N MET A 8 9.30 24.90 19.81
CA MET A 8 10.53 24.80 20.60
C MET A 8 11.19 26.17 20.61
N ASP A 9 11.56 26.63 21.80
CA ASP A 9 12.26 27.89 21.90
C ASP A 9 13.59 27.82 21.15
N LYS A 10 13.83 28.81 20.27
CA LYS A 10 15.03 28.87 19.43
C LYS A 10 16.30 28.88 20.28
N SER A 11 16.24 29.49 21.47
CA SER A 11 17.38 29.54 22.37
C SER A 11 17.76 28.14 22.87
N THR A 12 16.77 27.29 23.19
CA THR A 12 16.99 25.89 23.60
C THR A 12 17.69 25.09 22.49
N VAL A 13 17.23 25.22 21.24
CA VAL A 13 17.82 24.52 20.09
C VAL A 13 19.28 24.93 19.89
N ILE A 14 19.55 26.24 19.90
CA ILE A 14 20.89 26.78 19.71
C ILE A 14 21.80 26.34 20.86
N LEU A 15 21.37 26.48 22.12
CA LEU A 15 22.18 26.09 23.28
C LEU A 15 22.52 24.61 23.26
N TYR A 16 21.56 23.76 22.88
CA TYR A 16 21.76 22.32 22.80
C TYR A 16 22.80 21.95 21.74
N TYR A 17 22.62 22.38 20.48
CA TYR A 17 23.56 22.02 19.41
C TYR A 17 24.87 22.80 19.44
N LYS A 18 25.00 23.85 20.26
CA LYS A 18 26.29 24.53 20.49
C LYS A 18 27.30 23.65 21.24
N ARG A 19 26.83 22.61 21.95
CA ARG A 19 27.66 21.68 22.71
C ARG A 19 28.59 20.87 21.78
N PRO A 20 29.93 20.95 21.93
CA PRO A 20 30.87 20.27 21.04
C PRO A 20 30.66 18.75 20.98
N GLU A 21 30.40 18.11 22.12
CA GLU A 21 30.20 16.66 22.20
C GLU A 21 28.95 16.19 21.42
N ILE A 22 27.92 17.04 21.32
CA ILE A 22 26.72 16.74 20.52
C ILE A 22 27.02 16.89 19.02
N GLN A 23 27.78 17.91 18.64
CA GLN A 23 28.19 18.12 17.24
C GLN A 23 29.06 16.97 16.75
N GLU A 24 30.03 16.54 17.57
CA GLU A 24 30.91 15.40 17.28
C GLU A 24 30.11 14.11 17.14
N ALA A 25 29.19 13.84 18.07
CA ALA A 25 28.35 12.66 18.02
C ALA A 25 27.51 12.61 16.73
N ILE A 26 26.80 13.70 16.39
CA ILE A 26 25.97 13.76 15.18
C ILE A 26 26.82 13.60 13.91
N ALA A 27 27.95 14.30 13.81
CA ALA A 27 28.84 14.20 12.65
C ALA A 27 29.42 12.79 12.49
N SER A 28 29.74 12.11 13.60
CA SER A 28 30.22 10.72 13.55
C SER A 28 29.18 9.76 12.96
N PHE A 29 27.89 9.95 13.27
CA PHE A 29 26.80 9.15 12.70
C PHE A 29 26.48 9.48 11.24
N ALA A 30 26.86 10.68 10.78
CA ALA A 30 26.63 11.12 9.40
C ALA A 30 27.58 10.47 8.39
N GLN A 31 28.65 9.80 8.84
CA GLN A 31 29.63 9.18 7.96
C GLN A 31 28.98 8.17 7.01
N ASN A 32 29.22 8.34 5.71
CA ASN A 32 28.63 7.54 4.63
C ASN A 32 27.09 7.52 4.61
N LYS A 33 26.41 8.47 5.26
CA LYS A 33 24.95 8.57 5.27
C LYS A 33 24.47 9.78 4.47
N GLU A 34 23.32 9.66 3.82
CA GLU A 34 22.57 10.85 3.39
C GLU A 34 21.94 11.47 4.64
N VAL A 35 22.12 12.78 4.84
CA VAL A 35 21.59 13.52 5.98
C VAL A 35 20.66 14.64 5.47
N VAL A 36 19.63 14.97 6.25
CA VAL A 36 18.81 16.16 6.01
C VAL A 36 18.47 16.86 7.31
N GLY A 37 18.55 18.20 7.30
CA GLY A 37 17.99 19.03 8.36
C GLY A 37 16.48 19.23 8.22
N SER A 38 15.75 19.32 9.32
CA SER A 38 14.34 19.73 9.38
C SER A 38 14.19 21.16 9.88
N PHE A 39 13.21 21.89 9.35
CA PHE A 39 12.81 23.23 9.81
C PHE A 39 11.60 23.16 10.77
N GLY A 40 11.60 22.21 11.70
CA GLY A 40 10.62 22.12 12.78
C GLY A 40 9.18 21.98 12.32
N GLY A 41 8.93 21.06 11.37
CA GLY A 41 7.60 20.82 10.82
C GLY A 41 7.20 21.74 9.66
N LYS A 42 8.03 22.73 9.29
CA LYS A 42 7.82 23.59 8.10
C LYS A 42 8.33 22.97 6.79
N GLY A 43 9.20 21.96 6.89
CA GLY A 43 9.82 21.31 5.75
C GLY A 43 11.20 20.75 6.09
N TYR A 44 11.89 20.27 5.07
CA TYR A 44 13.25 19.75 5.17
C TYR A 44 14.20 20.56 4.28
N ALA A 45 15.49 20.53 4.61
CA ALA A 45 16.55 21.03 3.76
C ALA A 45 16.62 20.25 2.44
N LYS A 46 17.34 20.82 1.46
CA LYS A 46 17.53 20.18 0.16
C LYS A 46 18.32 18.88 0.32
N ARG A 47 17.98 17.89 -0.50
CA ARG A 47 18.64 16.58 -0.57
C ARG A 47 19.26 16.34 -1.96
N PRO A 48 20.32 15.50 -2.08
CA PRO A 48 21.07 14.91 -0.96
C PRO A 48 21.93 15.95 -0.24
N ASP A 49 22.28 15.67 1.02
CA ASP A 49 23.19 16.47 1.81
C ASP A 49 23.98 15.57 2.79
N ILE A 50 25.06 16.11 3.36
CA ILE A 50 25.95 15.43 4.31
C ILE A 50 26.33 16.35 5.46
N LEU A 51 26.82 15.77 6.56
CA LEU A 51 27.54 16.49 7.61
C LEU A 51 28.95 15.93 7.64
N GLN A 52 29.93 16.72 7.19
CA GLN A 52 31.32 16.27 7.08
C GLN A 52 32.11 16.60 8.36
N PHE A 53 31.87 17.78 8.93
CA PHE A 53 32.56 18.27 10.11
C PHE A 53 31.56 18.54 11.26
N PRO A 54 31.97 18.41 12.53
CA PRO A 54 31.12 18.76 13.67
C PRO A 54 30.52 20.18 13.57
N SER A 55 31.31 21.14 13.09
CA SER A 55 30.86 22.53 12.90
C SER A 55 29.69 22.70 11.93
N ASP A 56 29.49 21.74 11.01
CA ASP A 56 28.38 21.78 10.05
C ASP A 56 27.03 21.70 10.77
N VAL A 57 26.96 20.91 11.85
CA VAL A 57 25.76 20.75 12.69
C VAL A 57 25.29 22.11 13.19
N PHE A 58 26.19 22.85 13.86
CA PHE A 58 25.83 24.14 14.43
C PHE A 58 25.58 25.20 13.34
N SER A 59 26.33 25.17 12.25
CA SER A 59 26.11 26.07 11.11
C SER A 59 24.71 25.90 10.50
N GLN A 60 24.25 24.66 10.33
CA GLN A 60 22.90 24.38 9.86
C GLN A 60 21.82 24.85 10.85
N VAL A 61 22.06 24.67 12.15
CA VAL A 61 21.15 25.16 13.21
C VAL A 61 21.02 26.68 13.20
N GLN A 62 22.11 27.41 12.98
CA GLN A 62 22.08 28.88 12.83
C GLN A 62 21.21 29.33 11.64
N ARG A 63 21.04 28.47 10.63
CA ARG A 63 20.15 28.70 9.46
C ARG A 63 18.70 28.27 9.72
N GLY A 64 18.38 27.85 10.95
CA GLY A 64 17.02 27.49 11.37
C GLY A 64 16.71 26.00 11.35
N ILE A 65 17.70 25.12 11.16
CA ILE A 65 17.51 23.68 11.34
C ILE A 65 17.28 23.36 12.82
N THR A 66 16.29 22.53 13.10
CA THR A 66 15.89 22.11 14.45
C THR A 66 16.20 20.65 14.75
N SER A 67 16.25 19.80 13.73
CA SER A 67 16.59 18.39 13.86
C SER A 67 17.25 17.84 12.60
N PHE A 68 17.86 16.67 12.72
CA PHE A 68 18.62 15.99 11.69
C PHE A 68 18.11 14.56 11.53
N HIS A 69 18.03 14.11 10.29
CA HIS A 69 17.61 12.76 9.92
C HIS A 69 18.64 12.16 8.98
N MET A 70 18.86 10.85 9.04
CA MET A 70 19.85 10.13 8.23
C MET A 70 19.28 8.87 7.58
N SER A 71 19.94 8.39 6.53
CA SER A 71 19.57 7.15 5.83
C SER A 71 19.90 5.87 6.61
N GLU A 72 19.09 4.84 6.42
CA GLU A 72 19.43 3.46 6.82
C GLU A 72 20.57 2.89 5.97
N GLU A 73 20.55 3.24 4.69
CA GLU A 73 21.58 2.90 3.71
C GLU A 73 22.89 3.65 4.00
N THR A 74 24.01 3.01 3.68
CA THR A 74 25.35 3.59 3.66
C THR A 74 25.84 3.69 2.22
N TRP A 75 26.43 4.83 1.88
CA TRP A 75 26.75 5.21 0.51
C TRP A 75 28.24 5.51 0.38
N LEU A 76 28.79 5.15 -0.79
CA LEU A 76 30.15 5.52 -1.16
C LEU A 76 30.31 7.05 -1.20
N ASN A 77 29.36 7.72 -1.85
CA ASN A 77 29.24 9.17 -1.82
C ASN A 77 27.75 9.56 -1.86
N PRO A 78 27.16 9.99 -0.72
CA PRO A 78 25.74 10.36 -0.66
C PRO A 78 25.35 11.50 -1.62
N LEU A 79 26.30 12.37 -1.99
CA LEU A 79 26.03 13.52 -2.87
C LEU A 79 25.78 13.12 -4.33
N LEU A 80 26.05 11.86 -4.71
CA LEU A 80 25.73 11.32 -6.04
C LEU A 80 24.28 10.82 -6.15
N LEU A 81 23.50 10.86 -5.07
CA LEU A 81 22.12 10.39 -5.08
C LEU A 81 21.18 11.37 -5.77
N GLU A 82 20.28 10.85 -6.61
CA GLU A 82 19.30 11.65 -7.34
C GLU A 82 17.87 11.16 -7.12
N PRO A 83 16.87 12.05 -7.03
CA PRO A 83 15.47 11.65 -7.02
C PRO A 83 15.11 10.83 -8.26
N GLY A 84 14.49 9.66 -8.08
CA GLY A 84 14.09 8.78 -9.19
C GLY A 84 15.21 7.92 -9.78
N MET A 85 16.40 7.91 -9.17
CA MET A 85 17.53 7.05 -9.56
C MET A 85 17.11 5.58 -9.62
N LYS A 86 17.56 4.85 -10.65
CA LYS A 86 17.23 3.42 -10.82
C LYS A 86 17.86 2.61 -9.69
N ARG A 87 17.23 1.47 -9.36
CA ARG A 87 17.72 0.60 -8.29
C ARG A 87 19.16 0.11 -8.54
N ALA A 88 19.51 -0.26 -9.76
CA ALA A 88 20.86 -0.72 -10.09
C ALA A 88 21.92 0.35 -9.77
N ASP A 89 21.68 1.60 -10.19
CA ASP A 89 22.58 2.72 -9.93
C ASP A 89 22.72 3.01 -8.42
N GLN A 90 21.63 2.86 -7.65
CA GLN A 90 21.69 2.95 -6.18
C GLN A 90 22.51 1.81 -5.57
N ASP A 91 22.31 0.58 -6.04
CA ASP A 91 23.02 -0.61 -5.55
C ASP A 91 24.55 -0.50 -5.80
N ASP A 92 24.95 0.15 -6.90
CA ASP A 92 26.35 0.45 -7.23
C ASP A 92 26.97 1.48 -6.27
N LEU A 93 26.20 2.49 -5.86
CA LEU A 93 26.63 3.48 -4.88
C LEU A 93 26.56 2.97 -3.43
N ARG A 94 25.80 1.90 -3.17
CA ARG A 94 25.57 1.40 -1.82
C ARG A 94 26.76 0.58 -1.32
N ILE A 95 27.24 0.93 -0.13
CA ILE A 95 28.20 0.14 0.64
C ILE A 95 27.44 -1.00 1.35
N GLY A 96 26.35 -0.64 2.03
CA GLY A 96 25.51 -1.55 2.81
C GLY A 96 24.30 -0.82 3.38
N TRP A 97 23.64 -1.42 4.37
CA TRP A 97 22.51 -0.82 5.07
C TRP A 97 22.44 -1.37 6.50
N ASP A 98 22.09 -0.54 7.46
CA ASP A 98 21.88 -0.98 8.83
C ASP A 98 20.42 -1.42 9.00
N LEU A 99 20.16 -2.47 9.77
CA LEU A 99 18.78 -2.85 10.12
C LEU A 99 18.30 -1.85 11.17
N ILE A 100 17.28 -1.05 10.85
CA ILE A 100 16.63 -0.14 11.79
C ILE A 100 15.15 -0.52 11.90
N LEU A 101 14.72 -0.89 13.11
CA LEU A 101 13.32 -1.17 13.43
C LEU A 101 12.78 -0.01 14.26
N ASP A 102 11.82 0.74 13.72
CA ASP A 102 11.13 1.80 14.47
C ASP A 102 9.90 1.24 15.17
N ILE A 103 9.86 1.41 16.48
CA ILE A 103 8.80 0.93 17.35
C ILE A 103 8.15 2.16 17.96
N ASP A 104 6.88 2.38 17.68
CA ASP A 104 6.12 3.50 18.26
C ASP A 104 4.75 3.03 18.77
N SER A 105 4.32 3.62 19.87
CA SER A 105 2.99 3.42 20.44
C SER A 105 2.60 4.69 21.16
N LYS A 106 1.30 4.99 21.17
CA LYS A 106 0.78 6.11 21.98
C LYS A 106 0.99 5.87 23.48
N LEU A 107 1.07 4.61 23.90
CA LEU A 107 1.44 4.21 25.26
C LEU A 107 2.92 3.84 25.27
N PHE A 108 3.73 4.67 25.94
CA PHE A 108 5.19 4.56 25.91
C PHE A 108 5.72 3.23 26.42
N ASP A 109 5.10 2.69 27.47
CA ASP A 109 5.46 1.42 28.07
C ASP A 109 5.17 0.22 27.14
N CYS A 110 4.14 0.30 26.30
CA CYS A 110 3.95 -0.70 25.24
C CYS A 110 5.11 -0.68 24.24
N SER A 111 5.66 0.50 23.90
CA SER A 111 6.91 0.59 23.10
C SER A 111 8.10 -0.01 23.84
N GLN A 112 8.20 0.18 25.16
CA GLN A 112 9.26 -0.44 25.97
C GLN A 112 9.14 -1.97 25.95
N PHE A 113 7.94 -2.53 26.07
CA PHE A 113 7.72 -3.97 26.01
C PHE A 113 8.11 -4.57 24.66
N ALA A 114 7.67 -3.94 23.55
CA ALA A 114 8.02 -4.39 22.22
C ALA A 114 9.52 -4.26 21.95
N ALA A 115 10.13 -3.14 22.35
CA ALA A 115 11.56 -2.93 22.15
C ALA A 115 12.42 -3.96 22.91
N ASP A 116 12.09 -4.22 24.18
CA ASP A 116 12.74 -5.25 25.00
C ASP A 116 12.61 -6.65 24.36
N LEU A 117 11.41 -7.02 23.88
CA LEU A 117 11.18 -8.30 23.21
C LEU A 117 11.95 -8.42 21.89
N ILE A 118 12.02 -7.37 21.08
CA ILE A 118 12.81 -7.38 19.84
C ILE A 118 14.32 -7.50 20.15
N VAL A 119 14.82 -6.84 21.20
CA VAL A 119 16.22 -7.04 21.61
C VAL A 119 16.48 -8.49 22.02
N GLN A 120 15.58 -9.09 22.80
CA GLN A 120 15.69 -10.50 23.20
C GLN A 120 15.64 -11.43 21.98
N ALA A 121 14.74 -11.15 21.03
CA ALA A 121 14.64 -11.84 19.76
C ALA A 121 15.95 -11.79 18.96
N LEU A 122 16.53 -10.61 18.77
CA LEU A 122 17.81 -10.45 18.07
C LEU A 122 18.95 -11.20 18.80
N ARG A 123 18.99 -11.14 20.13
CA ARG A 123 19.96 -11.88 20.95
C ARG A 123 19.79 -13.39 20.86
N TYR A 124 18.55 -13.89 20.73
CA TYR A 124 18.28 -15.31 20.48
C TYR A 124 18.91 -15.78 19.17
N HIS A 125 19.02 -14.90 18.17
CA HIS A 125 19.77 -15.15 16.94
C HIS A 125 21.29 -14.94 17.06
N ALA A 126 21.82 -14.83 18.29
CA ALA A 126 23.22 -14.62 18.62
C ALA A 126 23.81 -13.26 18.19
N ILE A 127 22.97 -12.28 17.88
CA ILE A 127 23.42 -10.92 17.55
C ILE A 127 23.81 -10.21 18.84
N THR A 128 25.07 -9.80 18.94
CA THR A 128 25.62 -9.13 20.12
C THR A 128 25.74 -7.63 19.94
N SER A 129 25.82 -7.13 18.70
CA SER A 129 25.92 -5.71 18.39
C SER A 129 24.57 -4.97 18.32
N VAL A 130 23.55 -5.46 19.03
CA VAL A 130 22.24 -4.81 19.09
C VAL A 130 22.34 -3.51 19.88
N THR A 131 21.90 -2.42 19.28
CA THR A 131 21.83 -1.10 19.94
C THR A 131 20.42 -0.55 19.91
N VAL A 132 20.08 0.28 20.88
CA VAL A 132 18.75 0.88 21.01
C VAL A 132 18.89 2.37 21.23
N LYS A 133 17.95 3.15 20.68
CA LYS A 133 17.78 4.55 21.05
C LYS A 133 16.32 4.87 21.27
N PHE A 134 16.05 5.76 22.22
CA PHE A 134 14.76 6.41 22.32
C PHE A 134 14.57 7.32 21.10
N SER A 135 13.40 7.29 20.45
CA SER A 135 13.12 8.06 19.22
C SER A 135 12.94 9.57 19.45
N GLY A 136 12.89 9.98 20.72
CA GLY A 136 12.60 11.35 21.13
C GLY A 136 11.11 11.58 21.40
N ASN A 137 10.20 10.62 21.20
CA ASN A 137 8.77 10.82 21.47
C ASN A 137 8.16 9.71 22.33
N HIS A 138 7.54 8.69 21.72
CA HIS A 138 6.92 7.57 22.44
C HIS A 138 7.46 6.21 21.99
N GLY A 139 8.59 6.20 21.28
CA GLY A 139 9.10 5.01 20.61
C GLY A 139 10.59 4.79 20.80
N PHE A 140 11.07 3.69 20.23
CA PHE A 140 12.46 3.29 20.20
C PHE A 140 12.86 2.88 18.80
N HIS A 141 14.10 3.16 18.41
CA HIS A 141 14.69 2.50 17.25
C HIS A 141 15.66 1.43 17.75
N ILE A 142 15.54 0.24 17.19
CA ILE A 142 16.48 -0.86 17.43
C ILE A 142 17.32 -1.03 16.19
N ALA A 143 18.63 -1.14 16.39
CA ALA A 143 19.59 -1.13 15.31
C ALA A 143 20.57 -2.29 15.37
N VAL A 144 20.84 -2.89 14.21
CA VAL A 144 21.94 -3.83 13.98
C VAL A 144 22.80 -3.30 12.82
N PRO A 145 24.11 -3.09 13.04
CA PRO A 145 25.01 -2.56 12.01
C PRO A 145 25.23 -3.57 10.86
N PHE A 146 25.40 -3.06 9.64
CA PHE A 146 25.63 -3.86 8.44
C PHE A 146 26.79 -4.87 8.57
N GLU A 147 27.82 -4.53 9.33
CA GLU A 147 29.01 -5.35 9.57
C GLU A 147 28.69 -6.69 10.24
N ALA A 148 27.54 -6.78 10.92
CA ALA A 148 27.08 -8.02 11.55
C ALA A 148 26.46 -9.01 10.54
N PHE A 149 26.19 -8.58 9.31
CA PHE A 149 25.40 -9.35 8.35
C PHE A 149 26.24 -10.36 7.57
N PRO A 150 25.62 -11.44 7.07
CA PRO A 150 26.27 -12.31 6.08
C PRO A 150 26.60 -11.51 4.81
N GLN A 151 27.63 -11.91 4.07
CA GLN A 151 27.97 -11.26 2.79
C GLN A 151 26.94 -11.52 1.68
N ILE A 152 26.38 -12.74 1.65
CA ILE A 152 25.50 -13.23 0.60
C ILE A 152 24.33 -13.98 1.25
N VAL A 153 23.13 -13.76 0.72
CA VAL A 153 21.91 -14.48 1.08
C VAL A 153 21.20 -14.86 -0.22
N ASP A 154 20.86 -16.14 -0.40
CA ASP A 154 20.23 -16.68 -1.61
C ASP A 154 20.95 -16.28 -2.92
N GLY A 155 22.28 -16.26 -2.90
CA GLY A 155 23.10 -15.87 -4.05
C GLY A 155 23.13 -14.37 -4.36
N THR A 156 22.48 -13.53 -3.55
CA THR A 156 22.46 -12.07 -3.70
C THR A 156 23.36 -11.42 -2.64
N PRO A 157 24.25 -10.48 -3.02
CA PRO A 157 25.01 -9.69 -2.04
C PRO A 157 24.09 -8.97 -1.08
N THR A 158 24.34 -9.06 0.22
CA THR A 158 23.41 -8.55 1.24
C THR A 158 23.17 -7.05 1.12
N LYS A 159 24.17 -6.27 0.69
CA LYS A 159 24.00 -4.84 0.40
C LYS A 159 22.92 -4.53 -0.65
N ASN A 160 22.61 -5.46 -1.55
CA ASN A 160 21.61 -5.28 -2.62
C ASN A 160 20.20 -5.72 -2.19
N LEU A 161 20.06 -6.25 -0.97
CA LEU A 161 18.77 -6.69 -0.45
C LEU A 161 17.90 -5.54 0.05
N PHE A 162 18.40 -4.31 0.18
CA PHE A 162 17.57 -3.19 0.58
C PHE A 162 16.54 -2.82 -0.51
N PRO A 163 15.27 -2.52 -0.18
CA PRO A 163 14.66 -2.55 1.16
C PRO A 163 14.03 -3.91 1.56
N GLU A 164 14.07 -4.92 0.70
CA GLU A 164 13.33 -6.18 0.89
C GLU A 164 13.89 -7.06 2.03
N GLY A 165 15.20 -7.08 2.23
CA GLY A 165 15.87 -7.79 3.32
C GLY A 165 15.38 -7.34 4.71
N PRO A 166 15.50 -6.04 5.05
CA PRO A 166 15.01 -5.56 6.34
C PRO A 166 13.50 -5.75 6.54
N LYS A 167 12.67 -5.68 5.48
CA LYS A 167 11.23 -5.99 5.58
C LYS A 167 10.95 -7.43 5.99
N LYS A 168 11.63 -8.41 5.34
CA LYS A 168 11.50 -9.83 5.70
C LYS A 168 11.92 -10.09 7.14
N ILE A 169 13.03 -9.46 7.56
CA ILE A 169 13.52 -9.56 8.94
C ILE A 169 12.48 -9.00 9.91
N ALA A 170 11.93 -7.82 9.64
CA ALA A 170 10.93 -7.22 10.50
C ALA A 170 9.63 -8.05 10.59
N GLU A 171 9.15 -8.60 9.47
CA GLU A 171 7.98 -9.48 9.45
C GLU A 171 8.18 -10.73 10.31
N TYR A 172 9.34 -11.38 10.17
CA TYR A 172 9.71 -12.54 10.98
C TYR A 172 9.82 -12.21 12.48
N LEU A 173 10.50 -11.12 12.83
CA LEU A 173 10.65 -10.70 14.21
C LEU A 173 9.30 -10.34 14.84
N ASN A 174 8.41 -9.69 14.10
CA ASN A 174 7.05 -9.37 14.54
C ASN A 174 6.27 -10.64 14.89
N ASP A 175 6.29 -11.66 14.04
CA ASP A 175 5.63 -12.93 14.35
C ASP A 175 6.21 -13.57 15.62
N MET A 176 7.53 -13.58 15.75
CA MET A 176 8.23 -14.20 16.88
C MET A 176 7.89 -13.56 18.24
N ILE A 177 7.70 -12.24 18.28
CA ILE A 177 7.37 -11.54 19.53
C ILE A 177 5.87 -11.44 19.80
N LYS A 178 5.00 -11.75 18.84
CA LYS A 178 3.56 -11.45 18.89
C LYS A 178 2.88 -11.93 20.17
N GLU A 179 2.96 -13.23 20.47
CA GLU A 179 2.27 -13.79 21.64
C GLU A 179 2.87 -13.30 22.97
N HIS A 180 4.19 -13.07 23.01
CA HIS A 180 4.85 -12.52 24.19
C HIS A 180 4.44 -11.06 24.44
N LEU A 181 4.34 -10.25 23.37
CA LEU A 181 3.91 -8.87 23.43
C LEU A 181 2.43 -8.77 23.86
N LYS A 182 1.57 -9.62 23.28
CA LYS A 182 0.16 -9.76 23.68
C LYS A 182 0.04 -10.02 25.18
N LYS A 183 0.79 -11.00 25.70
CA LYS A 183 0.81 -11.33 27.13
C LYS A 183 1.26 -10.15 27.99
N LYS A 184 2.41 -9.52 27.68
CA LYS A 184 2.94 -8.39 28.45
C LYS A 184 1.98 -7.19 28.49
N ILE A 185 1.32 -6.88 27.37
CA ILE A 185 0.33 -5.80 27.33
C ILE A 185 -0.88 -6.14 28.20
N LEU A 186 -1.41 -7.37 28.08
CA LEU A 186 -2.60 -7.80 28.82
C LEU A 186 -2.37 -8.01 30.33
N GLU A 187 -1.13 -8.25 30.75
CA GLU A 187 -0.74 -8.25 32.18
C GLU A 187 -0.91 -6.88 32.83
N LYS A 188 -0.78 -5.80 32.03
CA LYS A 188 -0.86 -4.41 32.52
C LYS A 188 -2.18 -3.72 32.21
N TYR A 189 -2.79 -4.05 31.07
CA TYR A 189 -3.99 -3.40 30.57
C TYR A 189 -5.03 -4.41 30.11
N SER A 190 -6.27 -4.24 30.54
CA SER A 190 -7.41 -4.90 29.89
C SER A 190 -7.72 -4.26 28.53
N VAL A 191 -8.33 -5.02 27.63
CA VAL A 191 -8.76 -4.51 26.31
C VAL A 191 -9.67 -3.28 26.44
N ALA A 192 -10.56 -3.26 27.42
CA ALA A 192 -11.44 -2.12 27.68
C ALA A 192 -10.67 -0.87 28.11
N GLN A 193 -9.65 -1.02 28.95
CA GLN A 193 -8.76 0.09 29.34
C GLN A 193 -8.00 0.64 28.13
N LEU A 194 -7.45 -0.22 27.28
CA LEU A 194 -6.76 0.20 26.05
C LEU A 194 -7.68 0.98 25.12
N CYS A 195 -8.89 0.48 24.86
CA CYS A 195 -9.89 1.15 24.04
C CYS A 195 -10.20 2.56 24.56
N ASN A 196 -10.39 2.70 25.87
CA ASN A 196 -10.66 3.99 26.50
C ASN A 196 -9.47 4.95 26.43
N LEU A 197 -8.25 4.48 26.76
CA LEU A 197 -7.04 5.31 26.76
C LEU A 197 -6.69 5.81 25.35
N LEU A 198 -6.90 4.96 24.34
CA LEU A 198 -6.47 5.23 22.97
C LEU A 198 -7.59 5.76 22.07
N GLN A 199 -8.82 5.80 22.59
CA GLN A 199 -10.04 6.14 21.87
C GLN A 199 -10.23 5.24 20.63
N LEU A 200 -10.02 3.94 20.83
CA LEU A 200 -10.17 2.90 19.81
C LEU A 200 -11.44 2.09 20.08
N LYS A 201 -12.02 1.49 19.06
CA LYS A 201 -13.10 0.53 19.24
C LYS A 201 -12.53 -0.86 19.48
N LYS A 202 -13.35 -1.72 20.09
CA LYS A 202 -12.96 -3.10 20.37
C LYS A 202 -12.64 -3.87 19.09
N GLU A 203 -13.38 -3.59 18.01
CA GLU A 203 -13.17 -4.22 16.71
C GLU A 203 -11.85 -3.80 16.04
N ASP A 204 -11.28 -2.66 16.44
CA ASP A 204 -10.00 -2.17 15.89
C ASP A 204 -8.79 -2.84 16.56
N VAL A 205 -8.98 -3.42 17.76
CA VAL A 205 -7.91 -4.03 18.56
C VAL A 205 -8.01 -5.55 18.68
N GLU A 206 -9.16 -6.12 18.32
CA GLU A 206 -9.38 -7.56 18.28
C GLU A 206 -9.55 -8.06 16.85
N LEU A 207 -8.79 -9.10 16.50
CA LEU A 207 -8.95 -9.84 15.26
C LEU A 207 -9.55 -11.21 15.58
N ARG A 208 -10.76 -11.49 15.08
CA ARG A 208 -11.49 -12.75 15.32
C ARG A 208 -11.72 -13.08 16.81
N GLY A 209 -11.93 -12.05 17.63
CA GLY A 209 -12.14 -12.20 19.07
C GLY A 209 -10.85 -12.37 19.88
N GLU A 210 -9.69 -12.25 19.24
CA GLU A 210 -8.40 -12.23 19.94
C GLU A 210 -7.73 -10.85 19.85
N PHE A 211 -7.22 -10.38 20.97
CA PHE A 211 -6.45 -9.14 21.03
C PHE A 211 -5.19 -9.22 20.16
N ASN A 212 -5.02 -8.24 19.26
CA ASN A 212 -3.85 -8.10 18.41
C ASN A 212 -2.91 -7.03 19.01
N PRO A 213 -1.72 -7.38 19.53
CA PRO A 213 -0.82 -6.40 20.14
C PRO A 213 -0.36 -5.31 19.15
N PHE A 214 -0.30 -5.62 17.87
CA PHE A 214 0.13 -4.69 16.82
C PHE A 214 -0.94 -3.65 16.44
N SER A 215 -2.15 -3.73 17.01
CA SER A 215 -3.10 -2.61 16.93
C SER A 215 -2.74 -1.48 17.89
N ILE A 216 -1.84 -1.74 18.86
CA ILE A 216 -1.42 -0.80 19.89
C ILE A 216 0.00 -0.32 19.64
N VAL A 217 0.88 -1.25 19.27
CA VAL A 217 2.28 -0.99 18.95
C VAL A 217 2.49 -1.12 17.45
N ASP A 218 2.98 -0.05 16.84
CA ASP A 218 3.44 -0.06 15.47
C ASP A 218 4.93 -0.44 15.46
N ILE A 219 5.28 -1.38 14.59
CA ILE A 219 6.67 -1.73 14.30
C ILE A 219 6.82 -1.46 12.81
N ASP A 220 7.17 -0.21 12.50
CA ASP A 220 7.00 0.33 11.16
C ASP A 220 8.03 -0.26 10.20
N THR A 221 7.53 -1.01 9.23
CA THR A 221 8.30 -1.57 8.11
C THR A 221 8.24 -0.70 6.85
N ILE A 222 7.38 0.32 6.83
CA ILE A 222 7.20 1.29 5.74
C ILE A 222 8.36 2.29 5.71
N LEU A 223 8.99 2.56 6.87
CA LEU A 223 10.27 3.29 6.92
C LEU A 223 11.36 2.57 6.11
N ILE A 224 11.22 1.27 5.88
CA ILE A 224 12.14 0.48 5.07
C ILE A 224 11.79 0.69 3.58
N SER A 225 12.02 1.90 3.08
CA SER A 225 11.93 2.25 1.66
C SER A 225 13.25 2.91 1.22
N SER A 226 13.59 2.77 -0.07
CA SER A 226 14.82 3.36 -0.61
C SER A 226 14.91 4.85 -0.27
N ARG A 227 16.07 5.26 0.25
CA ARG A 227 16.38 6.64 0.68
C ARG A 227 15.42 7.19 1.73
N HIS A 228 14.80 6.33 2.54
CA HIS A 228 14.10 6.76 3.74
C HIS A 228 15.09 7.30 4.78
N LEU A 229 14.64 8.29 5.57
CA LEU A 229 15.46 8.93 6.58
C LEU A 229 14.77 8.85 7.94
N PHE A 230 15.51 8.43 8.97
CA PHE A 230 15.05 8.39 10.35
C PHE A 230 15.80 9.41 11.20
N ARG A 231 15.22 9.82 12.33
CA ARG A 231 15.83 10.83 13.21
C ARG A 231 17.16 10.34 13.78
N MET A 232 18.21 11.15 13.64
CA MET A 232 19.55 10.81 14.11
C MET A 232 19.61 10.69 15.65
N PRO A 233 20.50 9.86 16.21
CA PRO A 233 20.92 9.98 17.59
C PRO A 233 21.36 11.42 17.90
N TYR A 234 21.07 11.86 19.10
CA TYR A 234 21.30 13.21 19.61
C TYR A 234 20.56 14.32 18.86
N SER A 235 19.60 13.99 17.99
CA SER A 235 18.75 15.00 17.37
C SER A 235 17.48 15.25 18.18
N LEU A 236 17.11 16.54 18.30
CA LEU A 236 15.86 16.98 18.93
C LEU A 236 14.63 16.46 18.19
N ASN A 237 13.54 16.28 18.93
CA ASN A 237 12.22 15.96 18.42
C ASN A 237 11.26 17.13 18.69
N GLU A 238 10.76 17.73 17.62
CA GLU A 238 9.99 18.97 17.70
C GLU A 238 8.57 18.80 18.24
N LYS A 239 8.08 17.57 18.34
CA LYS A 239 6.76 17.29 18.93
C LYS A 239 6.84 17.26 20.45
N SER A 240 7.87 16.62 21.00
CA SER A 240 8.03 16.42 22.45
C SER A 240 8.90 17.49 23.12
N GLY A 241 9.89 18.03 22.39
CA GLY A 241 11.00 18.81 22.93
C GLY A 241 12.14 17.96 23.51
N LEU A 242 12.08 16.63 23.37
CA LEU A 242 13.08 15.69 23.86
C LEU A 242 14.07 15.33 22.75
N VAL A 243 15.21 14.78 23.14
CA VAL A 243 16.29 14.33 22.25
C VAL A 243 16.15 12.83 21.97
N SER A 244 16.43 12.40 20.74
CA SER A 244 16.62 10.99 20.44
C SER A 244 17.96 10.52 21.01
N ILE A 245 17.97 9.78 22.11
CA ILE A 245 19.22 9.37 22.80
C ILE A 245 19.42 7.86 22.75
N PRO A 246 20.66 7.37 22.55
CA PRO A 246 20.99 5.96 22.73
C PRO A 246 20.67 5.49 24.16
N VAL A 247 20.18 4.27 24.29
CA VAL A 247 19.77 3.64 25.55
C VAL A 247 20.43 2.28 25.66
N ASP A 248 20.99 1.97 26.82
CA ASP A 248 21.49 0.64 27.12
C ASP A 248 20.35 -0.38 26.93
N PRO A 249 20.50 -1.42 26.09
CA PRO A 249 19.45 -2.39 25.86
C PRO A 249 18.95 -3.09 27.14
N SER A 250 19.75 -3.18 28.22
CA SER A 250 19.28 -3.74 29.50
C SER A 250 18.40 -2.78 30.31
N LYS A 251 18.34 -1.50 29.95
CA LYS A 251 17.62 -0.44 30.68
C LYS A 251 16.35 0.03 29.97
N ILE A 252 15.93 -0.61 28.88
CA ILE A 252 14.76 -0.21 28.08
C ILE A 252 13.50 -0.08 28.95
N LEU A 253 13.21 -1.09 29.77
CA LEU A 253 12.01 -1.13 30.62
C LEU A 253 12.04 -0.09 31.76
N SER A 254 13.23 0.33 32.19
CA SER A 254 13.42 1.32 33.26
C SER A 254 13.71 2.73 32.74
N PHE A 255 13.77 2.92 31.42
CA PHE A 255 14.14 4.19 30.82
C PHE A 255 13.09 5.28 31.12
N ASN A 256 13.56 6.44 31.58
CA ASN A 256 12.72 7.60 31.83
C ASN A 256 12.87 8.63 30.72
N ARG A 257 11.75 9.08 30.15
CA ARG A 257 11.73 10.09 29.07
C ARG A 257 12.33 11.43 29.50
N GLU A 258 12.30 11.74 30.79
CA GLU A 258 12.91 12.96 31.34
C GLU A 258 14.44 12.98 31.20
N ASP A 259 15.08 11.81 31.09
CA ASP A 259 16.52 11.69 30.84
C ASP A 259 16.89 12.21 29.43
N ALA A 260 15.91 12.26 28.53
CA ALA A 260 16.06 12.77 27.16
C ALA A 260 15.80 14.27 27.03
N ARG A 261 15.66 15.02 28.13
CA ARG A 261 15.64 16.49 28.06
C ARG A 261 16.98 17.04 27.58
N PRO A 262 17.00 18.10 26.75
CA PRO A 262 18.24 18.65 26.18
C PRO A 262 19.35 18.92 27.20
N GLU A 263 18.99 19.40 28.39
CA GLU A 263 19.89 19.68 29.52
C GLU A 263 20.44 18.43 30.22
N ASN A 264 19.73 17.29 30.12
CA ASN A 264 20.10 16.03 30.78
C ASN A 264 20.94 15.11 29.88
N VAL A 265 20.94 15.35 28.56
CA VAL A 265 21.60 14.47 27.60
C VAL A 265 23.12 14.44 27.78
N ARG A 266 23.67 13.22 27.81
CA ARG A 266 25.10 12.92 27.79
C ARG A 266 25.44 11.92 26.68
N VAL A 267 26.64 12.01 26.14
CA VAL A 267 27.14 11.14 25.06
C VAL A 267 27.93 9.99 25.69
N GLU A 268 27.22 9.03 26.30
CA GLU A 268 27.84 7.93 27.04
C GLU A 268 27.57 6.55 26.42
N VAL A 269 26.37 6.35 25.86
CA VAL A 269 25.95 5.07 25.28
C VAL A 269 26.16 5.12 23.77
N PRO A 270 26.92 4.17 23.18
CA PRO A 270 27.08 4.11 21.74
C PRO A 270 25.81 3.59 21.05
N PHE A 271 25.53 4.08 19.85
CA PHE A 271 24.51 3.55 18.94
C PHE A 271 25.22 3.06 17.68
N LEU A 272 24.72 2.00 17.01
CA LEU A 272 25.37 1.41 15.84
C LEU A 272 26.89 1.21 16.03
N ASN A 273 27.31 0.56 17.11
CA ASN A 273 28.73 0.35 17.38
C ASN A 273 29.34 -0.69 16.42
N ARG A 274 29.75 -0.22 15.24
CA ARG A 274 30.32 -1.06 14.16
C ARG A 274 31.54 -1.85 14.61
N SER A 275 32.33 -1.30 15.55
CA SER A 275 33.54 -1.97 16.07
C SER A 275 33.25 -3.23 16.91
N GLN A 276 32.04 -3.33 17.48
CA GLN A 276 31.60 -4.49 18.25
C GLN A 276 30.83 -5.52 17.42
N ALA A 277 30.50 -5.19 16.18
CA ALA A 277 29.83 -6.10 15.26
C ALA A 277 30.79 -7.24 14.87
N LYS A 278 30.36 -8.47 15.12
CA LYS A 278 31.08 -9.65 14.63
C LYS A 278 30.55 -10.00 13.25
N PHE A 279 31.45 -10.11 12.30
CA PHE A 279 31.12 -10.57 10.96
C PHE A 279 30.30 -11.87 11.01
N ASP A 280 29.23 -11.94 10.22
CA ASP A 280 28.33 -13.10 10.07
C ASP A 280 27.50 -13.47 11.33
N GLU A 281 27.50 -12.66 12.40
CA GLU A 281 26.71 -12.99 13.60
C GLU A 281 25.20 -13.01 13.35
N ALA A 282 24.70 -12.19 12.41
CA ALA A 282 23.29 -12.15 12.05
C ALA A 282 22.85 -13.28 11.10
N LYS A 283 23.74 -14.19 10.68
CA LYS A 283 23.41 -15.26 9.71
C LYS A 283 22.18 -16.08 10.09
N LYS A 284 22.04 -16.44 11.37
CA LYS A 284 20.88 -17.20 11.86
C LYS A 284 19.57 -16.43 11.71
N LEU A 285 19.61 -15.11 11.92
CA LEU A 285 18.46 -14.25 11.70
C LEU A 285 18.07 -14.22 10.22
N PHE A 286 19.04 -14.04 9.31
CA PHE A 286 18.77 -14.01 7.88
C PHE A 286 18.19 -15.32 7.35
N ILE A 287 18.77 -16.47 7.74
CA ILE A 287 18.22 -17.79 7.36
C ILE A 287 16.77 -17.92 7.84
N ALA A 288 16.53 -17.69 9.13
CA ALA A 288 15.20 -17.82 9.71
C ALA A 288 14.20 -16.86 9.05
N ALA A 289 14.57 -15.60 8.82
CA ALA A 289 13.69 -14.60 8.22
C ALA A 289 13.41 -14.83 6.73
N PHE A 290 14.36 -15.41 5.97
CA PHE A 290 14.16 -15.67 4.54
C PHE A 290 13.42 -16.98 4.26
N ASP A 291 13.56 -17.97 5.15
CA ASP A 291 12.77 -19.21 5.13
C ASP A 291 11.39 -19.03 5.77
N PHE A 292 11.19 -17.95 6.53
CA PHE A 292 9.91 -17.64 7.17
C PHE A 292 8.83 -17.42 6.12
N VAL A 293 7.87 -18.33 6.10
CA VAL A 293 6.59 -18.13 5.44
C VAL A 293 5.61 -17.73 6.52
N ALA A 294 5.23 -16.46 6.54
CA ALA A 294 4.21 -15.98 7.47
C ALA A 294 3.00 -16.92 7.40
N PRO A 295 2.54 -17.48 8.55
CA PRO A 295 1.22 -18.09 8.60
C PRO A 295 0.26 -17.09 7.99
N GLN A 296 -0.65 -17.49 7.10
CA GLN A 296 -1.63 -16.59 6.47
C GLN A 296 -2.55 -15.96 7.54
N GLN A 297 -2.03 -15.02 8.31
CA GLN A 297 -2.76 -13.96 8.93
C GLN A 297 -2.95 -12.98 7.79
N THR A 298 -4.18 -12.91 7.32
CA THR A 298 -4.68 -11.85 6.45
C THR A 298 -4.26 -10.49 7.01
N ILE A 299 -3.08 -10.01 6.62
CA ILE A 299 -2.72 -8.60 6.71
C ILE A 299 -3.59 -7.92 5.65
N LEU A 300 -4.78 -7.55 6.09
CA LEU A 300 -5.50 -6.46 5.45
C LEU A 300 -4.61 -5.24 5.72
N VAL A 301 -3.84 -4.84 4.73
CA VAL A 301 -3.33 -3.47 4.67
C VAL A 301 -4.58 -2.60 4.59
N GLU A 302 -5.10 -2.19 5.75
CA GLU A 302 -6.03 -1.08 5.87
C GLU A 302 -5.22 0.17 5.54
N SER A 303 -5.05 0.43 4.24
CA SER A 303 -4.92 1.80 3.79
C SER A 303 -6.15 2.53 4.31
N SER A 304 -5.94 3.40 5.28
CA SER A 304 -6.91 4.32 5.83
C SER A 304 -7.38 5.30 4.75
N GLU A 305 -8.20 4.82 3.83
CA GLU A 305 -9.12 5.61 3.05
C GLU A 305 -10.48 4.95 3.24
N LYS A 306 -11.42 5.72 3.80
CA LYS A 306 -12.83 5.37 3.86
C LYS A 306 -13.32 5.04 2.44
N THR A 307 -13.19 3.79 2.03
CA THR A 307 -13.95 3.24 0.93
C THR A 307 -15.16 2.61 1.57
N SER A 308 -16.28 3.32 1.47
CA SER A 308 -17.58 2.71 1.63
C SER A 308 -17.57 1.40 0.86
N SER A 309 -17.73 0.28 1.58
CA SER A 309 -18.08 -1.00 0.99
C SER A 309 -19.46 -0.85 0.35
N VAL A 310 -19.49 -0.26 -0.84
CA VAL A 310 -20.59 -0.41 -1.75
C VAL A 310 -20.42 -1.82 -2.29
N ASP A 311 -21.39 -2.68 -2.00
CA ASP A 311 -21.52 -3.99 -2.61
C ASP A 311 -21.34 -3.84 -4.13
N PHE A 312 -20.15 -4.19 -4.61
CA PHE A 312 -19.83 -4.07 -6.02
C PHE A 312 -20.33 -5.36 -6.67
N GLU A 313 -21.62 -5.40 -7.01
CA GLU A 313 -22.23 -6.52 -7.72
C GLU A 313 -21.30 -6.97 -8.86
N GLN A 314 -20.92 -8.24 -8.83
CA GLN A 314 -20.07 -8.83 -9.86
C GLN A 314 -20.84 -8.84 -11.17
N LEU A 315 -20.26 -8.30 -12.24
CA LEU A 315 -20.83 -8.43 -13.57
C LEU A 315 -20.85 -9.92 -13.94
N GLN A 316 -22.00 -10.41 -14.40
CA GLN A 316 -22.15 -11.80 -14.87
C GLN A 316 -21.47 -12.04 -16.23
N ASN A 317 -21.19 -10.98 -17.01
CA ASN A 317 -20.63 -11.07 -18.35
C ASN A 317 -19.24 -10.41 -18.44
N LYS A 318 -18.31 -11.09 -19.13
CA LYS A 318 -16.94 -10.63 -19.45
C LYS A 318 -16.99 -9.34 -20.28
N VAL A 319 -16.47 -8.23 -19.74
CA VAL A 319 -16.36 -6.97 -20.49
C VAL A 319 -15.27 -7.09 -21.56
N PRO A 320 -15.55 -6.78 -22.84
CA PRO A 320 -14.55 -6.80 -23.93
C PRO A 320 -13.43 -5.75 -23.77
N GLU A 321 -12.23 -6.05 -24.27
CA GLU A 321 -11.04 -5.18 -24.14
C GLU A 321 -11.19 -3.82 -24.81
N GLU A 322 -12.03 -3.72 -25.85
CA GLU A 322 -12.34 -2.47 -26.56
C GLU A 322 -12.94 -1.42 -25.62
N LEU A 323 -13.60 -1.88 -24.56
CA LEU A 323 -14.26 -1.05 -23.57
C LEU A 323 -13.35 -0.67 -22.40
N PHE A 324 -12.12 -1.17 -22.37
CA PHE A 324 -11.17 -0.86 -21.32
C PHE A 324 -10.70 0.60 -21.37
N PRO A 325 -10.35 1.18 -20.21
CA PRO A 325 -9.79 2.52 -20.15
C PRO A 325 -8.42 2.59 -20.82
N PRO A 326 -8.00 3.79 -21.30
CA PRO A 326 -6.71 3.98 -21.95
C PRO A 326 -5.50 3.50 -21.12
N CYS A 327 -5.54 3.65 -19.81
CA CYS A 327 -4.45 3.21 -18.92
C CYS A 327 -4.26 1.69 -18.93
N ILE A 328 -5.36 0.92 -18.92
CA ILE A 328 -5.30 -0.55 -19.00
C ILE A 328 -4.85 -0.98 -20.40
N LYS A 329 -5.35 -0.33 -21.44
CA LYS A 329 -4.89 -0.59 -22.82
C LYS A 329 -3.40 -0.32 -23.01
N THR A 330 -2.88 0.72 -22.36
CA THR A 330 -1.45 1.06 -22.37
C THR A 330 -0.65 -0.05 -21.71
N ILE A 331 -1.08 -0.52 -20.54
CA ILE A 331 -0.43 -1.65 -19.85
C ILE A 331 -0.46 -2.91 -20.74
N LEU A 332 -1.60 -3.23 -21.35
CA LEU A 332 -1.80 -4.44 -22.15
C LEU A 332 -0.98 -4.48 -23.45
N ARG A 333 -0.42 -3.36 -23.91
CA ARG A 333 0.51 -3.30 -25.05
C ARG A 333 1.95 -3.73 -24.70
N GLY A 334 2.21 -4.01 -23.43
CA GLY A 334 3.55 -4.30 -22.91
C GLY A 334 4.20 -3.05 -22.31
N ILE A 335 5.00 -3.25 -21.26
CA ILE A 335 5.67 -2.17 -20.53
C ILE A 335 7.14 -2.50 -20.24
N PRO A 336 8.04 -1.50 -20.28
CA PRO A 336 9.45 -1.70 -19.96
C PRO A 336 9.67 -1.94 -18.46
N ASP A 337 9.00 -1.17 -17.59
CA ASP A 337 9.14 -1.21 -16.14
C ASP A 337 7.77 -1.16 -15.45
N GLY A 338 7.69 -1.61 -14.18
CA GLY A 338 6.46 -1.62 -13.38
C GLY A 338 5.62 -2.91 -13.51
N LYS A 339 6.15 -3.97 -14.12
CA LYS A 339 5.45 -5.25 -14.42
C LYS A 339 4.72 -5.89 -13.24
N LYS A 340 5.28 -5.85 -12.02
CA LYS A 340 4.60 -6.38 -10.82
C LYS A 340 3.36 -5.55 -10.44
N ARG A 341 3.44 -4.23 -10.56
CA ARG A 341 2.31 -3.32 -10.29
C ARG A 341 1.27 -3.42 -11.40
N ALA A 342 1.70 -3.52 -12.65
CA ALA A 342 0.81 -3.79 -13.78
C ALA A 342 0.08 -5.13 -13.63
N LEU A 343 0.78 -6.20 -13.25
CA LEU A 343 0.18 -7.51 -12.98
C LEU A 343 -0.92 -7.40 -11.90
N PHE A 344 -0.63 -6.72 -10.79
CA PHE A 344 -1.61 -6.45 -9.74
C PHE A 344 -2.82 -5.63 -10.25
N ILE A 345 -2.58 -4.57 -11.02
CA ILE A 345 -3.64 -3.74 -11.61
C ILE A 345 -4.54 -4.59 -12.53
N LEU A 346 -3.94 -5.38 -13.43
CA LEU A 346 -4.63 -6.19 -14.42
C LEU A 346 -5.48 -7.28 -13.75
N VAL A 347 -4.94 -8.02 -12.79
CA VAL A 347 -5.69 -9.09 -12.10
C VAL A 347 -6.95 -8.53 -11.41
N ASN A 348 -6.81 -7.43 -10.66
CA ASN A 348 -7.95 -6.83 -9.96
C ASN A 348 -8.94 -6.17 -10.93
N PHE A 349 -8.45 -5.53 -12.00
CA PHE A 349 -9.28 -4.89 -13.01
C PHE A 349 -10.09 -5.92 -13.81
N LEU A 350 -9.45 -6.96 -14.36
CA LEU A 350 -10.10 -7.98 -15.19
C LEU A 350 -11.15 -8.75 -14.39
N ARG A 351 -10.82 -9.11 -13.14
CA ARG A 351 -11.80 -9.72 -12.21
C ARG A 351 -13.00 -8.80 -11.97
N SER A 352 -12.77 -7.49 -11.78
CA SER A 352 -13.84 -6.51 -11.62
C SER A 352 -14.71 -6.35 -12.89
N CYS A 353 -14.19 -6.79 -14.04
CA CYS A 353 -14.83 -6.79 -15.34
C CYS A 353 -15.46 -8.14 -15.73
N GLY A 354 -15.60 -9.08 -14.79
CA GLY A 354 -16.28 -10.36 -15.02
C GLY A 354 -15.45 -11.40 -15.79
N TRP A 355 -14.13 -11.26 -15.84
CA TRP A 355 -13.24 -12.27 -16.42
C TRP A 355 -13.03 -13.43 -15.45
N THR A 356 -13.04 -14.66 -15.97
CA THR A 356 -12.72 -15.87 -15.17
C THR A 356 -11.22 -15.93 -14.84
N TYR A 357 -10.82 -16.72 -13.85
CA TYR A 357 -9.40 -16.86 -13.53
C TYR A 357 -8.62 -17.52 -14.67
N GLU A 358 -9.27 -18.44 -15.37
CA GLU A 358 -8.75 -19.10 -16.56
C GLU A 358 -8.52 -18.09 -17.69
N ASP A 359 -9.50 -17.22 -17.99
CA ASP A 359 -9.36 -16.13 -18.98
C ASP A 359 -8.25 -15.14 -18.58
N ILE A 360 -8.14 -14.82 -17.28
CA ILE A 360 -7.13 -13.89 -16.76
C ILE A 360 -5.74 -14.50 -16.92
N GLU A 361 -5.57 -15.78 -16.61
CA GLU A 361 -4.29 -16.48 -16.74
C GLU A 361 -3.82 -16.53 -18.18
N GLU A 362 -4.69 -16.97 -19.10
CA GLU A 362 -4.38 -16.99 -20.54
C GLU A 362 -3.95 -15.61 -21.03
N ARG A 363 -4.75 -14.58 -20.74
CA ARG A 363 -4.47 -13.22 -21.21
C ARG A 363 -3.22 -12.60 -20.61
N LEU A 364 -2.90 -12.91 -19.35
CA LEU A 364 -1.70 -12.42 -18.69
C LEU A 364 -0.44 -13.13 -19.18
N LEU A 365 -0.53 -14.42 -19.52
CA LEU A 365 0.57 -15.13 -20.19
C LEU A 365 0.89 -14.49 -21.53
N GLU A 366 -0.14 -14.20 -22.36
CA GLU A 366 0.03 -13.47 -23.62
C GLU A 366 0.65 -12.08 -23.40
N TRP A 367 0.09 -11.30 -22.47
CA TRP A 367 0.62 -9.97 -22.14
C TRP A 367 2.09 -10.03 -21.71
N ASN A 368 2.48 -11.06 -20.95
CA ASN A 368 3.85 -11.21 -20.47
C ASN A 368 4.86 -11.38 -21.62
N THR A 369 4.44 -11.97 -22.76
CA THR A 369 5.29 -12.10 -23.96
C THR A 369 5.55 -10.78 -24.67
N LEU A 370 4.69 -9.77 -24.47
CA LEU A 370 4.81 -8.44 -25.09
C LEU A 370 5.78 -7.52 -24.32
N ASN A 371 6.25 -7.93 -23.14
CA ASN A 371 7.16 -7.15 -22.32
C ASN A 371 8.62 -7.38 -22.74
N PRO A 372 9.48 -6.33 -22.83
CA PRO A 372 10.90 -6.47 -23.18
C PRO A 372 11.67 -7.45 -22.28
N GLU A 373 11.27 -7.55 -21.02
CA GLU A 373 11.76 -8.52 -20.05
C GLU A 373 10.57 -9.20 -19.37
N PRO A 374 10.17 -10.40 -19.81
CA PRO A 374 9.03 -11.12 -19.24
C PRO A 374 9.24 -11.47 -17.75
N LEU A 375 8.15 -11.45 -16.97
CA LEU A 375 8.15 -12.04 -15.63
C LEU A 375 8.33 -13.55 -15.72
N ARG A 376 8.98 -14.15 -14.72
CA ARG A 376 9.05 -15.62 -14.61
C ARG A 376 7.63 -16.18 -14.49
N GLU A 377 7.31 -17.18 -15.29
CA GLU A 377 5.95 -17.77 -15.35
C GLU A 377 5.46 -18.25 -13.97
N VAL A 378 6.36 -18.80 -13.16
CA VAL A 378 6.08 -19.20 -11.76
C VAL A 378 5.59 -18.03 -10.90
N GLN A 379 6.13 -16.83 -11.09
CA GLN A 379 5.71 -15.63 -10.35
C GLN A 379 4.33 -15.14 -10.81
N LEU A 380 4.06 -15.21 -12.12
CA LEU A 380 2.77 -14.84 -12.70
C LEU A 380 1.66 -15.78 -12.20
N LYS A 381 1.88 -17.10 -12.32
CA LYS A 381 0.96 -18.12 -11.81
C LYS A 381 0.78 -18.06 -10.30
N GLY A 382 1.86 -17.81 -9.56
CA GLY A 382 1.81 -17.60 -8.10
C GLY A 382 0.92 -16.42 -7.70
N HIS A 383 1.01 -15.31 -8.42
CA HIS A 383 0.19 -14.12 -8.17
C HIS A 383 -1.29 -14.38 -8.47
N ILE A 384 -1.61 -15.04 -9.59
CA ILE A 384 -3.00 -15.40 -9.93
C ILE A 384 -3.59 -16.36 -8.90
N ARG A 385 -2.83 -17.38 -8.49
CA ARG A 385 -3.25 -18.35 -7.47
C ARG A 385 -3.56 -17.68 -6.13
N TYR A 386 -2.74 -16.71 -5.71
CA TYR A 386 -3.00 -15.90 -4.51
C TYR A 386 -4.34 -15.16 -4.61
N HIS A 387 -4.60 -14.48 -5.73
CA HIS A 387 -5.87 -13.79 -5.96
C HIS A 387 -7.07 -14.75 -6.04
N ARG A 388 -6.89 -15.95 -6.62
CA ARG A 388 -7.92 -17.02 -6.68
C ARG A 388 -8.34 -17.50 -5.30
N GLN A 389 -7.40 -17.57 -4.36
CA GLN A 389 -7.68 -17.99 -2.98
C GLN A 389 -8.29 -16.87 -2.11
N SER A 390 -8.20 -15.61 -2.55
CA SER A 390 -8.78 -14.47 -1.84
C SER A 390 -10.29 -14.36 -2.06
N LYS A 391 -11.07 -14.57 -0.99
CA LYS A 391 -12.54 -14.44 -1.01
C LYS A 391 -13.03 -12.99 -1.20
N LYS A 392 -12.19 -11.98 -0.98
CA LYS A 392 -12.57 -10.56 -1.11
C LYS A 392 -12.41 -10.08 -2.55
N ALA A 393 -13.45 -9.46 -3.11
CA ALA A 393 -13.36 -8.74 -4.37
C ALA A 393 -12.60 -7.42 -4.15
N VAL A 394 -11.35 -7.36 -4.60
CA VAL A 394 -10.51 -6.16 -4.50
C VAL A 394 -10.60 -5.41 -5.83
N LEU A 395 -10.94 -4.13 -5.77
CA LEU A 395 -10.94 -3.26 -6.93
C LEU A 395 -9.50 -2.92 -7.34
N PRO A 396 -9.24 -2.66 -8.62
CA PRO A 396 -7.96 -2.06 -9.01
C PRO A 396 -7.80 -0.70 -8.31
N PRO A 397 -6.56 -0.23 -8.06
CA PRO A 397 -6.33 1.08 -7.45
C PRO A 397 -7.02 2.22 -8.21
N ASN A 398 -7.34 3.31 -7.51
CA ASN A 398 -7.89 4.51 -8.14
C ASN A 398 -6.85 5.22 -9.01
N CYS A 399 -7.31 5.92 -10.07
CA CYS A 399 -6.46 6.61 -11.04
C CYS A 399 -5.66 7.78 -10.45
N ASP A 400 -6.12 8.35 -9.33
CA ASP A 400 -5.46 9.43 -8.58
C ASP A 400 -4.39 8.92 -7.61
N ASN A 401 -4.31 7.59 -7.39
CA ASN A 401 -3.26 7.00 -6.59
C ASN A 401 -1.92 7.11 -7.33
N LYS A 402 -1.06 7.97 -6.78
CA LYS A 402 0.25 8.33 -7.33
C LYS A 402 1.12 7.11 -7.61
N ALA A 403 1.08 6.09 -6.74
CA ALA A 403 1.95 4.91 -6.84
C ALA A 403 1.67 3.96 -8.03
N TYR A 404 0.53 4.10 -8.75
CA TYR A 404 0.05 3.07 -9.68
C TYR A 404 -0.09 3.50 -11.14
N TYR A 405 -0.67 4.65 -11.46
CA TYR A 405 -0.97 5.00 -12.87
C TYR A 405 -0.21 6.21 -13.39
N LYS A 406 -0.24 7.33 -12.65
CA LYS A 406 0.37 8.59 -13.10
C LYS A 406 1.90 8.53 -13.01
N ASP A 407 2.43 8.13 -11.85
CA ASP A 407 3.89 8.15 -11.63
C ASP A 407 4.61 7.02 -12.37
N LEU A 408 3.87 6.01 -12.86
CA LEU A 408 4.40 4.94 -13.71
C LEU A 408 4.20 5.22 -15.21
N GLY A 409 3.65 6.37 -15.58
CA GLY A 409 3.44 6.75 -16.98
C GLY A 409 2.35 5.95 -17.71
N PHE A 410 1.52 5.19 -17.00
CA PHE A 410 0.43 4.41 -17.61
C PHE A 410 -0.79 5.25 -17.98
N CYS A 411 -0.94 6.43 -17.38
CA CYS A 411 -2.16 7.23 -17.51
C CYS A 411 -2.17 8.10 -18.79
N THR A 412 -3.04 7.73 -19.75
CA THR A 412 -3.29 8.48 -21.00
C THR A 412 -4.78 8.88 -21.10
N PRO A 413 -5.24 9.88 -20.31
CA PRO A 413 -6.67 10.09 -20.08
C PRO A 413 -7.43 10.51 -21.35
N ASP A 414 -8.63 9.97 -21.52
CA ASP A 414 -9.61 10.42 -22.53
C ASP A 414 -10.71 11.31 -21.89
N ASN A 415 -11.65 11.79 -22.70
CA ASN A 415 -12.76 12.62 -22.23
C ASN A 415 -13.65 11.93 -21.18
N PHE A 416 -13.72 10.59 -21.18
CA PHE A 416 -14.53 9.80 -20.25
C PHE A 416 -13.81 9.60 -18.90
N CYS A 417 -12.47 9.60 -18.88
CA CYS A 417 -11.65 9.51 -17.67
C CYS A 417 -11.96 10.64 -16.67
N SER A 418 -12.34 11.83 -17.13
CA SER A 418 -12.71 12.97 -16.26
C SER A 418 -13.90 12.70 -15.33
N ARG A 419 -14.74 11.69 -15.65
CA ARG A 419 -16.01 11.39 -14.95
C ARG A 419 -15.93 10.16 -14.05
N ILE A 420 -14.75 9.56 -13.91
CA ILE A 420 -14.54 8.32 -13.15
C ILE A 420 -13.26 8.40 -12.32
N LYS A 421 -13.28 7.78 -11.13
CA LYS A 421 -12.11 7.71 -10.24
C LYS A 421 -11.35 6.39 -10.34
N ASN A 422 -12.06 5.31 -10.71
CA ASN A 422 -11.55 3.95 -10.73
C ASN A 422 -11.64 3.34 -12.14
N PRO A 423 -10.59 2.65 -12.64
CA PRO A 423 -10.61 1.99 -13.94
C PRO A 423 -11.74 0.98 -14.11
N ALA A 424 -12.10 0.20 -13.08
CA ALA A 424 -13.21 -0.74 -13.16
C ALA A 424 -14.53 -0.02 -13.43
N THR A 425 -14.76 1.13 -12.79
CA THR A 425 -15.94 1.97 -13.02
C THR A 425 -16.01 2.51 -14.45
N TYR A 426 -14.87 2.81 -15.08
CA TYR A 426 -14.82 3.19 -16.49
C TYR A 426 -15.43 2.09 -17.37
N ALA A 427 -14.89 0.87 -17.27
CA ALA A 427 -15.27 -0.24 -18.13
C ALA A 427 -16.74 -0.62 -17.94
N ARG A 428 -17.21 -0.64 -16.69
CA ARG A 428 -18.62 -0.91 -16.35
C ARG A 428 -19.58 0.12 -16.93
N LYS A 429 -19.32 1.42 -16.72
CA LYS A 429 -20.20 2.47 -17.27
C LYS A 429 -20.24 2.42 -18.78
N LYS A 430 -19.12 2.11 -19.44
CA LYS A 430 -19.05 2.00 -20.90
C LYS A 430 -19.84 0.79 -21.41
N SER A 431 -19.70 -0.38 -20.76
CA SER A 431 -20.51 -1.58 -21.07
C SER A 431 -22.01 -1.30 -20.91
N PHE A 432 -22.39 -0.69 -19.78
CA PHE A 432 -23.80 -0.37 -19.50
C PHE A 432 -24.41 0.62 -20.51
N LEU A 433 -23.66 1.64 -20.93
CA LEU A 433 -24.13 2.57 -21.96
C LEU A 433 -24.40 1.84 -23.28
N ILE A 434 -23.49 0.95 -23.69
CA ILE A 434 -23.64 0.18 -24.93
C ILE A 434 -24.84 -0.78 -24.82
N GLU A 435 -25.01 -1.47 -23.70
CA GLU A 435 -26.16 -2.35 -23.45
C GLU A 435 -27.50 -1.59 -23.48
N GLN A 436 -27.54 -0.37 -22.93
CA GLN A 436 -28.71 0.51 -23.02
C GLN A 436 -28.99 0.96 -24.45
N HIS A 437 -27.96 1.35 -25.20
CA HIS A 437 -28.10 1.75 -26.60
C HIS A 437 -28.58 0.58 -27.47
N ALA A 438 -28.01 -0.61 -27.28
CA ALA A 438 -28.43 -1.84 -27.96
C ALA A 438 -29.87 -2.25 -27.58
N SER A 439 -30.26 -2.09 -26.31
CA SER A 439 -31.62 -2.38 -25.84
C SER A 439 -32.65 -1.39 -26.37
N LYS A 440 -32.29 -0.10 -26.48
CA LYS A 440 -33.13 0.94 -27.12
C LYS A 440 -33.27 0.69 -28.62
N GLN A 441 -32.19 0.31 -29.30
CA GLN A 441 -32.22 -0.05 -30.72
C GLN A 441 -33.07 -1.31 -30.98
N LYS A 442 -32.94 -2.37 -30.16
CA LYS A 442 -33.79 -3.57 -30.24
C LYS A 442 -35.27 -3.26 -29.94
N LYS A 443 -35.57 -2.34 -29.02
CA LYS A 443 -36.95 -1.88 -28.76
C LYS A 443 -37.52 -1.07 -29.93
N ASN A 444 -36.69 -0.24 -30.58
CA ASN A 444 -37.10 0.49 -31.79
C ASN A 444 -37.30 -0.46 -32.97
N GLN A 445 -36.37 -1.38 -33.23
CA GLN A 445 -36.53 -2.42 -34.26
C GLN A 445 -37.77 -3.30 -34.01
N LYS A 446 -38.06 -3.71 -32.76
CA LYS A 446 -39.31 -4.43 -32.44
C LYS A 446 -40.57 -3.59 -32.61
N LYS A 447 -40.49 -2.26 -32.46
CA LYS A 447 -41.61 -1.34 -32.74
C LYS A 447 -41.79 -1.14 -34.24
N ASP A 448 -40.70 -1.09 -35.00
CA ASP A 448 -40.70 -0.95 -36.45
C ASP A 448 -41.20 -2.24 -37.12
N LEU A 449 -40.73 -3.42 -36.68
CA LEU A 449 -41.26 -4.73 -37.09
C LEU A 449 -42.75 -4.90 -36.73
N LYS A 450 -43.20 -4.39 -35.56
CA LYS A 450 -44.63 -4.38 -35.20
C LYS A 450 -45.45 -3.40 -36.03
N LYS A 451 -44.85 -2.32 -36.54
CA LYS A 451 -45.50 -1.38 -37.46
C LYS A 451 -45.59 -1.96 -38.88
N GLU A 452 -44.54 -2.62 -39.35
CA GLU A 452 -44.52 -3.33 -40.63
C GLU A 452 -45.52 -4.49 -40.63
N GLN A 453 -45.59 -5.30 -39.56
CA GLN A 453 -46.61 -6.34 -39.41
C GLN A 453 -48.03 -5.79 -39.29
N LYS A 454 -48.22 -4.59 -38.72
CA LYS A 454 -49.52 -3.90 -38.72
C LYS A 454 -49.88 -3.34 -40.09
N GLN A 455 -48.90 -2.91 -40.89
CA GLN A 455 -49.09 -2.43 -42.25
C GLN A 455 -49.38 -3.59 -43.23
N GLN A 456 -48.72 -4.74 -43.08
CA GLN A 456 -49.03 -5.97 -43.80
C GLN A 456 -50.37 -6.59 -43.36
N GLY A 457 -50.69 -6.56 -42.07
CA GLY A 457 -52.03 -6.95 -41.58
C GLY A 457 -53.15 -6.01 -42.04
N SER A 458 -52.84 -4.73 -42.32
CA SER A 458 -53.81 -3.78 -42.90
C SER A 458 -53.90 -3.85 -44.42
N SER A 459 -52.87 -4.32 -45.13
CA SER A 459 -52.99 -4.62 -46.57
C SER A 459 -53.79 -5.91 -46.82
N ASP A 460 -53.64 -6.92 -45.96
CA ASP A 460 -54.43 -8.16 -46.05
C ASP A 460 -55.89 -7.98 -45.59
N GLN A 461 -56.19 -6.95 -44.78
CA GLN A 461 -57.56 -6.54 -44.45
C GLN A 461 -58.17 -5.54 -45.44
N GLN A 462 -57.36 -4.86 -46.27
CA GLN A 462 -57.84 -4.02 -47.37
C GLN A 462 -58.10 -4.82 -48.67
N ASP A 463 -57.47 -5.99 -48.84
CA ASP A 463 -57.84 -6.93 -49.93
C ASP A 463 -59.05 -7.82 -49.60
N HIS A 464 -59.41 -7.99 -48.32
CA HIS A 464 -60.68 -8.64 -47.94
C HIS A 464 -61.87 -7.66 -47.83
N SER A 465 -61.62 -6.35 -47.74
CA SER A 465 -62.67 -5.31 -47.84
C SER A 465 -62.89 -4.81 -49.27
N SER A 466 -62.02 -5.13 -50.23
CA SER A 466 -62.22 -4.84 -51.66
C SER A 466 -62.98 -5.96 -52.41
N LEU A 467 -63.19 -7.12 -51.78
CA LEU A 467 -64.02 -8.23 -52.28
C LEU A 467 -65.41 -8.33 -51.64
N SER A 468 -65.65 -7.70 -50.49
CA SER A 468 -66.96 -7.72 -49.81
C SER A 468 -67.85 -6.51 -50.12
N THR A 469 -67.31 -5.43 -50.72
CA THR A 469 -68.10 -4.26 -51.18
C THR A 469 -68.33 -4.22 -52.69
N LYS A 470 -67.85 -5.22 -53.46
CA LYS A 470 -68.21 -5.44 -54.88
C LYS A 470 -69.28 -6.52 -55.10
N ILE A 471 -69.79 -7.13 -54.04
CA ILE A 471 -70.88 -8.13 -54.08
C ILE A 471 -72.22 -7.55 -53.57
N GLN A 472 -72.24 -6.32 -53.04
CA GLN A 472 -73.46 -5.67 -52.52
C GLN A 472 -74.08 -4.60 -53.44
N GLU A 473 -73.61 -4.46 -54.68
CA GLU A 473 -74.23 -3.61 -55.72
C GLU A 473 -74.73 -4.39 -56.95
N SER A 474 -74.83 -5.73 -56.88
CA SER A 474 -75.32 -6.54 -58.00
C SER A 474 -76.48 -7.49 -57.71
N GLN A 475 -77.10 -7.45 -56.52
CA GLN A 475 -78.29 -8.27 -56.22
C GLN A 475 -79.27 -7.58 -55.26
N GLU A 476 -79.92 -6.51 -55.72
CA GLU A 476 -81.27 -6.15 -55.24
C GLU A 476 -82.08 -5.45 -56.36
N VAL A 477 -82.11 -6.11 -57.52
CA VAL A 477 -83.25 -6.05 -58.44
C VAL A 477 -83.82 -7.46 -58.46
N THR A 478 -84.81 -7.70 -57.60
CA THR A 478 -85.91 -8.69 -57.68
C THR A 478 -86.40 -8.92 -56.25
N HIS A 479 -87.29 -8.07 -55.78
CA HIS A 479 -88.73 -8.34 -55.67
C HIS A 479 -89.08 -9.54 -54.77
N GLU A 480 -89.86 -9.22 -53.73
CA GLU A 480 -91.08 -9.92 -53.36
C GLU A 480 -91.12 -11.42 -53.70
N SER A 481 -91.15 -12.28 -52.68
CA SER A 481 -92.41 -12.95 -52.35
C SER A 481 -92.27 -13.97 -51.22
N LYS A 482 -93.17 -13.78 -50.26
CA LYS A 482 -93.98 -14.83 -49.62
C LYS A 482 -93.27 -15.83 -48.69
N THR A 483 -93.39 -15.51 -47.41
CA THR A 483 -94.13 -16.32 -46.41
C THR A 483 -94.55 -17.73 -46.84
N LYS A 484 -94.05 -18.76 -46.13
CA LYS A 484 -94.84 -19.55 -45.16
C LYS A 484 -94.06 -20.77 -44.63
N THR A 485 -94.41 -21.09 -43.37
CA THR A 485 -94.41 -22.42 -42.72
C THR A 485 -93.05 -23.07 -42.44
N LYS A 486 -92.63 -23.18 -41.17
CA LYS A 486 -93.11 -24.08 -40.08
C LYS A 486 -92.51 -25.49 -40.18
N THR A 487 -92.05 -25.91 -38.99
CA THR A 487 -92.13 -27.24 -38.36
C THR A 487 -91.06 -28.32 -38.60
N ASN A 488 -90.69 -28.88 -37.44
CA ASN A 488 -90.09 -30.18 -37.10
C ASN A 488 -88.57 -30.28 -37.18
N GLU A 489 -87.86 -30.44 -36.06
CA GLU A 489 -87.86 -31.51 -35.02
C GLU A 489 -87.05 -32.75 -35.42
N SER A 490 -86.22 -33.17 -34.46
CA SER A 490 -85.68 -34.51 -34.22
C SER A 490 -84.62 -35.03 -35.22
N GLN A 491 -83.50 -35.63 -34.79
CA GLN A 491 -83.25 -36.48 -33.62
C GLN A 491 -81.92 -36.18 -32.92
#